data_AF-A0A7X5IN19-F1
#
_entry.id   AF-A0A7X5IN19-F1
#
_cell.length_a   1.000
_cell.length_b   1.000
_cell.length_c   1.000
_cell.angle_alpha   90.00
_cell.angle_beta   90.00
_cell.angle_gamma   90.00
#
_symmetry.space_group_name_H-M   'P 1'
#
loop_
_entity.id
_entity.type
_entity.pdbx_description
1 polymer ?
#
loop_
_entity_poly.entity_id
_entity_poly.type
_entity_poly.pdbx_seq_one_letter_code
_entity_poly.pdbx_strand_id
1 'polypeptide(L)'
;MKRKSFIIFAMVMLLLVGCSSNEVPQTETSTVRVTELETETETESVAVLSLPENFVEATPEQLQGLPDRDDLLAVVPEVLGLISVKDVQKVVYGNYREDDNTFHLINLDVYAITDTEKNLLVKAMYLETSSNSSWSVISVTNAVSGLYYYVQDDLKNKCDIYDYTTGKLISEKTEDMGDSVKEFNEKSEKIESEFNEQLDDLKEKYTESESETQTDTEAETQTETQADIESNEEGSSNSKVSEMQFEGEYITDVAARDMEEYDYITDITIVVDESKREINIAVQIPSDTNEDTAKMAGEDVARYLASMASWVNSDYKAPGSTDIGGIYDKYDLKLYLDDGFGSIDIWGAKVTYSNRITWN
;
A
#
# COMPACT_ATOMS: atom_id res chain seq x y z
N MET A 1 -32.41 41.81 -2.50
CA MET A 1 -32.65 40.41 -2.90
C MET A 1 -31.93 39.49 -1.92
N LYS A 2 -32.68 38.53 -1.37
CA LYS A 2 -32.30 37.21 -0.82
C LYS A 2 -31.07 37.17 0.11
N ARG A 3 -31.22 37.37 1.43
CA ARG A 3 -31.66 36.39 2.46
C ARG A 3 -30.87 35.07 2.43
N LYS A 4 -29.91 34.93 3.36
CA LYS A 4 -29.67 33.68 4.09
C LYS A 4 -29.89 33.98 5.56
N SER A 5 -30.95 33.38 6.11
CA SER A 5 -31.38 33.58 7.49
C SER A 5 -30.35 32.98 8.44
N PHE A 6 -29.75 33.81 9.28
CA PHE A 6 -29.23 33.42 10.57
C PHE A 6 -30.42 33.24 11.50
N ILE A 7 -30.63 32.04 12.02
CA ILE A 7 -31.45 31.83 13.21
C ILE A 7 -30.61 31.03 14.20
N ILE A 8 -30.11 31.77 15.18
CA ILE A 8 -29.62 31.31 16.47
C ILE A 8 -30.83 30.79 17.24
N PHE A 9 -30.74 29.61 17.84
CA PHE A 9 -31.57 29.32 19.01
C PHE A 9 -30.72 28.73 20.13
N ALA A 10 -30.85 29.40 21.26
CA ALA A 10 -30.02 29.27 22.44
C ALA A 10 -30.34 28.01 23.24
N MET A 11 -29.29 27.39 23.73
CA MET A 11 -29.31 26.46 24.85
C MET A 11 -29.60 27.28 26.12
N VAL A 12 -30.78 27.10 26.71
CA VAL A 12 -31.08 27.54 28.08
C VAL A 12 -31.54 26.33 28.87
N MET A 13 -30.68 25.92 29.80
CA MET A 13 -31.00 25.04 30.92
C MET A 13 -32.05 25.69 31.85
N LEU A 14 -32.99 24.91 32.40
CA LEU A 14 -32.95 24.35 33.78
C LEU A 14 -34.37 23.96 34.28
N LEU A 15 -34.51 22.67 34.66
CA LEU A 15 -35.23 22.08 35.82
C LEU A 15 -36.75 22.31 36.07
N LEU A 16 -37.55 21.23 36.08
CA LEU A 16 -38.01 20.50 37.30
C LEU A 16 -39.09 19.43 37.00
N VAL A 17 -39.08 18.42 37.86
CA VAL A 17 -39.86 17.16 37.97
C VAL A 17 -41.39 17.32 37.90
N GLY A 18 -42.10 16.31 37.38
CA GLY A 18 -43.49 16.05 37.79
C GLY A 18 -44.36 15.14 36.91
N CYS A 19 -44.34 13.83 37.22
CA CYS A 19 -45.41 12.82 37.19
C CYS A 19 -46.40 12.65 36.00
N SER A 20 -46.64 11.36 35.70
CA SER A 20 -47.94 10.71 35.39
C SER A 20 -48.25 10.29 33.95
N SER A 21 -48.32 8.96 33.78
CA SER A 21 -49.18 8.09 32.94
C SER A 21 -49.53 8.47 31.48
N ASN A 22 -49.08 7.64 30.53
CA ASN A 22 -49.89 6.63 29.81
C ASN A 22 -49.08 6.02 28.64
N GLU A 23 -49.33 4.73 28.38
CA GLU A 23 -48.82 3.91 27.27
C GLU A 23 -49.25 4.48 25.89
N VAL A 24 -48.41 4.43 24.84
CA VAL A 24 -48.30 3.39 23.76
C VAL A 24 -47.07 3.74 22.84
N PRO A 25 -46.64 2.92 21.86
CA PRO A 25 -45.29 2.35 21.76
C PRO A 25 -44.38 3.06 20.73
N GLN A 26 -43.09 3.22 21.01
CA GLN A 26 -42.14 3.67 19.98
C GLN A 26 -40.83 2.86 20.01
N THR A 27 -40.69 2.06 18.96
CA THR A 27 -39.51 1.87 18.13
C THR A 27 -38.17 1.90 18.87
N GLU A 28 -37.69 0.70 19.21
CA GLU A 28 -36.33 0.50 19.70
C GLU A 28 -35.33 0.83 18.57
N THR A 29 -34.67 1.97 18.68
CA THR A 29 -33.35 2.14 18.07
C THR A 29 -32.39 1.29 18.91
N SER A 30 -32.09 0.07 18.44
CA SER A 30 -31.05 -0.77 19.02
C SER A 30 -29.73 -0.01 18.99
N THR A 31 -29.31 0.46 20.16
CA THR A 31 -27.97 0.96 20.41
C THR A 31 -27.16 -0.24 20.89
N VAL A 32 -26.19 -0.66 20.08
CA VAL A 32 -25.22 -1.70 20.45
C VAL A 32 -24.45 -1.20 21.68
N ARG A 33 -24.57 -1.90 22.81
CA ARG A 33 -23.78 -1.63 24.00
C ARG A 33 -22.50 -2.46 23.95
N VAL A 34 -21.38 -1.79 23.67
CA VAL A 34 -20.05 -2.35 23.93
C VAL A 34 -19.78 -2.15 25.41
N THR A 35 -19.56 -3.24 26.14
CA THR A 35 -19.26 -3.18 27.58
C THR A 35 -17.76 -2.98 27.75
N GLU A 36 -17.35 -1.96 28.50
CA GLU A 36 -15.96 -1.67 28.85
C GLU A 36 -15.33 -2.82 29.66
N LEU A 37 -14.01 -2.94 29.50
CA LEU A 37 -13.13 -3.91 30.13
C LEU A 37 -12.97 -3.58 31.63
N GLU A 38 -13.67 -4.30 32.51
CA GLU A 38 -13.30 -4.35 33.93
C GLU A 38 -12.43 -5.59 34.20
N THR A 39 -11.27 -5.33 34.79
CA THR A 39 -10.39 -6.32 35.40
C THR A 39 -11.05 -6.93 36.63
N GLU A 40 -11.51 -8.17 36.56
CA GLU A 40 -11.73 -8.99 37.76
C GLU A 40 -11.13 -10.39 37.59
N THR A 41 -10.23 -10.71 38.52
CA THR A 41 -9.74 -12.05 38.80
C THR A 41 -10.84 -12.84 39.51
N GLU A 42 -11.55 -13.71 38.79
CA GLU A 42 -12.23 -14.86 39.38
C GLU A 42 -12.28 -16.02 38.39
N THR A 43 -11.84 -17.19 38.84
CA THR A 43 -11.76 -18.44 38.08
C THR A 43 -13.17 -18.99 37.83
N GLU A 44 -13.85 -18.50 36.80
CA GLU A 44 -14.87 -19.27 36.10
C GLU A 44 -14.22 -20.07 34.97
N SER A 45 -14.66 -21.31 34.76
CA SER A 45 -14.16 -22.16 33.68
C SER A 45 -14.49 -21.53 32.33
N VAL A 46 -13.56 -20.74 31.81
CA VAL A 46 -13.63 -20.12 30.49
C VAL A 46 -13.77 -21.25 29.47
N ALA A 47 -14.93 -21.32 28.83
CA ALA A 47 -15.05 -22.06 27.58
C ALA A 47 -13.96 -21.52 26.66
N VAL A 48 -12.98 -22.37 26.32
CA VAL A 48 -11.85 -21.97 25.49
C VAL A 48 -12.41 -21.42 24.19
N LEU A 49 -12.29 -20.11 24.00
CA LEU A 49 -12.75 -19.41 22.82
C LEU A 49 -11.92 -19.92 21.65
N SER A 50 -12.54 -20.68 20.74
CA SER A 50 -11.88 -21.18 19.55
C SER A 50 -11.80 -20.05 18.53
N LEU A 51 -10.63 -19.42 18.44
CA LEU A 51 -10.31 -18.46 17.39
C LEU A 51 -10.17 -19.20 16.05
N PRO A 52 -10.39 -18.52 14.91
CA PRO A 52 -10.08 -19.08 13.59
C PRO A 52 -8.59 -19.49 13.51
N GLU A 53 -8.29 -20.55 12.74
CA GLU A 53 -6.97 -21.19 12.67
C GLU A 53 -5.82 -20.22 12.32
N ASN A 54 -6.11 -19.16 11.55
CA ASN A 54 -5.14 -18.13 11.14
C ASN A 54 -5.36 -16.77 11.82
N PHE A 55 -6.01 -16.75 13.00
CA PHE A 55 -6.24 -15.52 13.75
C PHE A 55 -5.24 -15.42 14.91
N VAL A 56 -4.32 -14.48 14.82
CA VAL A 56 -3.37 -14.14 15.88
C VAL A 56 -3.89 -12.95 16.65
N GLU A 57 -4.19 -13.10 17.94
CA GLU A 57 -4.65 -12.01 18.79
C GLU A 57 -3.57 -10.91 18.89
N ALA A 58 -3.99 -9.65 18.77
CA ALA A 58 -3.09 -8.51 18.85
C ALA A 58 -2.60 -8.32 20.29
N THR A 59 -1.33 -7.95 20.45
CA THR A 59 -0.77 -7.73 21.79
C THR A 59 -1.31 -6.43 22.41
N PRO A 60 -1.32 -6.30 23.75
CA PRO A 60 -1.70 -5.06 24.40
C PRO A 60 -0.91 -3.84 23.92
N GLU A 61 0.36 -4.01 23.55
CA GLU A 61 1.22 -2.96 23.02
C GLU A 61 0.82 -2.53 21.61
N GLN A 62 0.39 -3.46 20.75
CA GLN A 62 -0.13 -3.13 19.42
C GLN A 62 -1.45 -2.36 19.55
N LEU A 63 -2.35 -2.80 20.44
CA LEU A 63 -3.59 -2.09 20.69
C LEU A 63 -3.32 -0.70 21.30
N GLN A 64 -2.42 -0.64 22.30
CA GLN A 64 -1.49 0.45 22.65
C GLN A 64 -1.25 1.53 21.56
N GLY A 65 -0.70 1.09 20.45
CA GLY A 65 -0.22 1.95 19.37
C GLY A 65 -1.30 2.44 18.41
N LEU A 66 -2.51 1.88 18.42
CA LEU A 66 -3.50 2.18 17.40
C LEU A 66 -3.86 3.68 17.34
N PRO A 67 -3.74 4.31 16.14
CA PRO A 67 -4.19 5.67 15.93
C PRO A 67 -5.72 5.75 15.95
N ASP A 68 -6.24 6.90 16.37
CA ASP A 68 -7.68 7.24 16.37
C ASP A 68 -8.62 6.08 16.74
N ARG A 69 -8.43 5.51 17.93
CA ARG A 69 -9.22 4.36 18.38
C ARG A 69 -10.70 4.66 18.51
N ASP A 70 -11.06 5.90 18.80
CA ASP A 70 -12.45 6.31 18.92
C ASP A 70 -13.17 6.15 17.58
N ASP A 71 -12.50 6.46 16.46
CA ASP A 71 -13.02 6.22 15.11
C ASP A 71 -13.15 4.73 14.79
N LEU A 72 -12.16 3.91 15.14
CA LEU A 72 -12.27 2.43 15.02
C LEU A 72 -13.47 1.87 15.81
N LEU A 73 -13.64 2.34 17.05
CA LEU A 73 -14.74 1.94 17.94
C LEU A 73 -16.11 2.44 17.45
N ALA A 74 -16.16 3.42 16.56
CA ALA A 74 -17.38 3.91 15.93
C ALA A 74 -17.70 3.15 14.64
N VAL A 75 -16.72 3.00 13.73
CA VAL A 75 -16.95 2.48 12.37
C VAL A 75 -17.31 0.99 12.36
N VAL A 76 -16.71 0.18 13.24
CA VAL A 76 -16.99 -1.26 13.28
C VAL A 76 -18.45 -1.54 13.69
N PRO A 77 -18.97 -1.00 14.82
CA PRO A 77 -20.37 -1.16 15.17
C PRO A 77 -21.33 -0.57 14.14
N GLU A 78 -20.97 0.54 13.48
CA GLU A 78 -21.79 1.13 12.42
C GLU A 78 -22.02 0.13 11.28
N VAL A 79 -20.93 -0.45 10.75
CA VAL A 79 -21.03 -1.41 9.64
C VAL A 79 -21.72 -2.71 10.05
N LEU A 80 -21.48 -3.20 11.28
CA LEU A 80 -22.23 -4.34 11.81
C LEU A 80 -23.74 -4.03 11.89
N GLY A 81 -24.11 -2.81 12.28
CA GLY A 81 -25.50 -2.34 12.28
C GLY A 81 -26.11 -2.29 10.88
N LEU A 82 -25.34 -1.89 9.85
CA LEU A 82 -25.80 -1.87 8.45
C LEU A 82 -26.22 -3.26 7.95
N ILE A 83 -25.53 -4.31 8.37
CA ILE A 83 -25.89 -5.70 8.03
C ILE A 83 -26.86 -6.33 9.03
N SER A 84 -27.48 -5.53 9.90
CA SER A 84 -28.48 -5.97 10.89
C SER A 84 -27.96 -6.91 11.98
N VAL A 85 -26.66 -6.86 12.31
CA VAL A 85 -26.14 -7.49 13.54
C VAL A 85 -26.66 -6.68 14.73
N LYS A 86 -27.28 -7.35 15.70
CA LYS A 86 -27.90 -6.71 16.86
C LYS A 86 -27.05 -6.79 18.11
N ASP A 87 -26.52 -7.98 18.37
CA ASP A 87 -25.81 -8.27 19.61
C ASP A 87 -24.43 -8.85 19.32
N VAL A 88 -23.41 -8.14 19.81
CA VAL A 88 -22.01 -8.58 19.79
C VAL A 88 -21.63 -8.90 21.24
N GLN A 89 -21.44 -10.18 21.53
CA GLN A 89 -21.15 -10.67 22.88
C GLN A 89 -19.72 -10.34 23.29
N LYS A 90 -18.77 -10.52 22.36
CA LYS A 90 -17.36 -10.30 22.58
C LYS A 90 -16.66 -9.95 21.28
N VAL A 91 -15.65 -9.09 21.39
CA VAL A 91 -14.75 -8.74 20.30
C VAL A 91 -13.33 -9.12 20.68
N VAL A 92 -12.59 -9.69 19.72
CA VAL A 92 -11.15 -9.93 19.81
C VAL A 92 -10.49 -9.23 18.63
N TYR A 93 -9.45 -8.45 18.88
CA TYR A 93 -8.68 -7.77 17.86
C TYR A 93 -7.44 -8.59 17.53
N GLY A 94 -7.06 -8.68 16.26
CA GLY A 94 -5.98 -9.56 15.84
C GLY A 94 -5.54 -9.32 14.40
N ASN A 95 -4.58 -10.12 13.96
CA ASN A 95 -3.92 -10.01 12.66
C ASN A 95 -3.46 -8.58 12.35
N TYR A 96 -2.97 -7.88 13.37
CA TYR A 96 -2.41 -6.53 13.24
C TYR A 96 -1.26 -6.56 12.24
N ARG A 97 -1.30 -5.66 11.25
CA ARG A 97 -0.20 -5.38 10.34
C ARG A 97 -0.13 -3.87 10.12
N GLU A 98 1.04 -3.31 10.28
CA GLU A 98 1.34 -1.91 10.02
C GLU A 98 2.37 -1.88 8.90
N ASP A 99 2.07 -1.13 7.85
CA ASP A 99 2.96 -0.98 6.71
C ASP A 99 3.75 0.32 6.90
N ASP A 100 5.07 0.22 7.03
CA ASP A 100 6.00 1.34 7.22
C ASP A 100 6.29 2.10 5.90
N ASN A 101 5.25 2.36 5.11
CA ASN A 101 5.33 3.05 3.82
C ASN A 101 5.10 4.57 3.97
N THR A 102 5.21 5.32 2.86
CA THR A 102 4.97 6.79 2.82
C THR A 102 3.59 7.21 3.37
N PHE A 103 2.63 6.29 3.38
CA PHE A 103 1.34 6.45 4.06
C PHE A 103 1.31 5.49 5.24
N HIS A 104 1.02 6.02 6.42
CA HIS A 104 0.83 5.20 7.61
C HIS A 104 -0.49 4.43 7.45
N LEU A 105 -0.35 3.12 7.23
CA LEU A 105 -1.41 2.19 6.88
C LEU A 105 -1.41 1.05 7.90
N ILE A 106 -2.54 0.83 8.57
CA ILE A 106 -2.70 -0.27 9.52
C ILE A 106 -3.87 -1.13 9.10
N ASN A 107 -3.64 -2.43 9.01
CA ASN A 107 -4.66 -3.46 8.84
C ASN A 107 -4.91 -4.15 10.18
N LEU A 108 -6.18 -4.32 10.54
CA LEU A 108 -6.60 -4.97 11.77
C LEU A 108 -7.83 -5.84 11.51
N ASP A 109 -7.78 -7.10 11.91
CA ASP A 109 -8.95 -7.96 11.91
C ASP A 109 -9.65 -7.87 13.29
N VAL A 110 -10.98 -7.84 13.24
CA VAL A 110 -11.85 -7.81 14.42
C VAL A 110 -12.75 -9.03 14.38
N TYR A 111 -12.49 -9.99 15.27
CA TYR A 111 -13.31 -11.19 15.44
C TYR A 111 -14.45 -10.90 16.40
N ALA A 112 -15.66 -10.79 15.87
CA ALA A 112 -16.86 -10.50 16.62
C ALA A 112 -17.67 -11.79 16.86
N ILE A 113 -17.82 -12.16 18.12
CA ILE A 113 -18.71 -13.23 18.57
C ILE A 113 -20.10 -12.62 18.69
N THR A 114 -21.02 -13.07 17.84
CA THR A 114 -22.39 -12.60 17.84
C THR A 114 -23.28 -13.52 18.68
N ASP A 115 -24.49 -13.09 19.00
CA ASP A 115 -25.52 -13.91 19.63
C ASP A 115 -26.06 -15.03 18.74
N THR A 116 -25.78 -14.95 17.45
CA THR A 116 -26.08 -16.00 16.46
C THR A 116 -24.92 -17.00 16.38
N GLU A 117 -25.14 -18.18 15.79
CA GLU A 117 -24.05 -19.13 15.48
C GLU A 117 -23.07 -18.61 14.41
N LYS A 118 -23.23 -17.35 13.95
CA LYS A 118 -22.38 -16.71 12.93
C LYS A 118 -21.40 -15.76 13.60
N ASN A 119 -20.25 -16.29 14.01
CA ASN A 119 -19.12 -15.44 14.36
C ASN A 119 -18.61 -14.72 13.10
N LEU A 120 -18.19 -13.48 13.27
CA LEU A 120 -17.84 -12.60 12.16
C LEU A 120 -16.36 -12.23 12.20
N LEU A 121 -15.75 -12.17 11.03
CA LEU A 121 -14.44 -11.57 10.83
C LEU A 121 -14.63 -10.26 10.08
N VAL A 122 -14.36 -9.15 10.75
CA VAL A 122 -14.40 -7.80 10.19
C VAL A 122 -12.98 -7.38 9.86
N LYS A 123 -12.72 -6.98 8.63
CA LYS A 123 -11.42 -6.44 8.21
C LYS A 123 -11.48 -4.92 8.26
N ALA A 124 -10.66 -4.31 9.09
CA ALA A 124 -10.56 -2.85 9.23
C ALA A 124 -9.19 -2.35 8.74
N MET A 125 -9.18 -1.14 8.21
CA MET A 125 -8.00 -0.48 7.68
C MET A 125 -7.98 0.98 8.15
N TYR A 126 -6.86 1.40 8.73
CA TYR A 126 -6.53 2.80 8.95
C TYR A 126 -5.67 3.29 7.81
N LEU A 127 -6.01 4.43 7.22
CA LEU A 127 -5.18 5.08 6.22
C LEU A 127 -4.97 6.53 6.60
N GLU A 128 -3.71 6.91 6.79
CA GLU A 128 -3.30 8.31 6.96
C GLU A 128 -2.77 8.88 5.64
N THR A 129 -3.41 9.95 5.20
CA THR A 129 -3.01 10.75 4.03
C THR A 129 -2.67 12.17 4.49
N SER A 130 -2.00 12.95 3.64
CA SER A 130 -1.64 14.35 3.95
C SER A 130 -2.84 15.26 4.27
N SER A 131 -4.06 14.85 3.92
CA SER A 131 -5.28 15.65 4.07
C SER A 131 -6.33 15.03 4.99
N ASN A 132 -6.23 13.74 5.30
CA ASN A 132 -7.22 13.03 6.09
C ASN A 132 -6.65 11.73 6.65
N SER A 133 -7.10 11.32 7.82
CA SER A 133 -6.86 10.00 8.35
C SER A 133 -8.14 9.43 8.96
N SER A 134 -8.37 8.13 8.77
CA SER A 134 -9.59 7.48 9.25
C SER A 134 -9.47 5.96 9.20
N TRP A 135 -10.22 5.31 10.08
CA TRP A 135 -10.53 3.90 9.98
C TRP A 135 -11.67 3.66 9.00
N SER A 136 -11.61 2.54 8.30
CA SER A 136 -12.68 2.05 7.44
C SER A 136 -12.78 0.54 7.53
N VAL A 137 -14.01 0.01 7.46
CA VAL A 137 -14.22 -1.44 7.35
C VAL A 137 -14.15 -1.81 5.87
N ILE A 138 -13.27 -2.73 5.51
CA ILE A 138 -13.10 -3.26 4.16
C ILE A 138 -14.14 -4.33 3.87
N SER A 139 -14.36 -5.25 4.81
CA SER A 139 -15.30 -6.35 4.65
C SER A 139 -15.78 -6.94 5.98
N VAL A 140 -16.93 -7.61 5.95
CA VAL A 140 -17.45 -8.44 7.04
C VAL A 140 -17.80 -9.81 6.48
N THR A 141 -17.22 -10.86 7.06
CA THR A 141 -17.38 -12.25 6.60
C THR A 141 -17.81 -13.16 7.74
N ASN A 142 -18.47 -14.27 7.40
CA ASN A 142 -18.64 -15.38 8.32
C ASN A 142 -17.26 -16.01 8.59
N ALA A 143 -16.88 -16.11 9.86
CA ALA A 143 -15.56 -16.61 10.24
C ALA A 143 -15.34 -18.10 9.94
N VAL A 144 -16.40 -18.87 9.73
CA VAL A 144 -16.33 -20.31 9.41
C VAL A 144 -16.53 -20.56 7.93
N SER A 145 -17.59 -20.02 7.33
CA SER A 145 -17.94 -20.28 5.93
C SER A 145 -17.28 -19.34 4.92
N GLY A 146 -16.72 -18.22 5.37
CA GLY A 146 -16.12 -17.19 4.50
C GLY A 146 -17.13 -16.37 3.69
N LEU A 147 -18.44 -16.55 3.90
CA LEU A 147 -19.46 -15.79 3.16
C LEU A 147 -19.38 -14.30 3.51
N TYR A 148 -19.40 -13.44 2.48
CA TYR A 148 -19.41 -11.98 2.65
C TYR A 148 -20.81 -11.48 2.99
N TYR A 149 -20.91 -10.67 4.02
CA TYR A 149 -22.12 -9.93 4.40
C TYR A 149 -21.99 -8.43 4.08
N TYR A 150 -20.76 -7.93 4.04
CA TYR A 150 -20.44 -6.57 3.65
C TYR A 150 -19.07 -6.55 2.97
N VAL A 151 -18.95 -5.69 1.96
CA VAL A 151 -17.69 -5.23 1.38
C VAL A 151 -17.84 -3.75 1.04
N GLN A 152 -16.74 -3.01 1.01
CA GLN A 152 -16.72 -1.64 0.49
C GLN A 152 -17.21 -1.58 -0.96
N ASP A 153 -17.74 -0.42 -1.36
CA ASP A 153 -18.41 -0.25 -2.65
C ASP A 153 -17.53 -0.67 -3.83
N ASP A 154 -16.24 -0.35 -3.80
CA ASP A 154 -15.26 -0.68 -4.85
C ASP A 154 -14.96 -2.19 -5.00
N LEU A 155 -15.46 -3.00 -4.06
CA LEU A 155 -15.30 -4.46 -4.05
C LEU A 155 -16.60 -5.21 -4.28
N LYS A 156 -17.76 -4.53 -4.37
CA LYS A 156 -19.08 -5.18 -4.46
C LYS A 156 -19.28 -6.02 -5.72
N ASN A 157 -18.63 -5.63 -6.83
CA ASN A 157 -18.64 -6.38 -8.09
C ASN A 157 -17.76 -7.64 -8.07
N LYS A 158 -16.88 -7.80 -7.07
CA LYS A 158 -15.89 -8.90 -6.99
C LYS A 158 -16.30 -10.03 -6.06
N CYS A 159 -17.33 -9.82 -5.22
CA CYS A 159 -17.74 -10.78 -4.19
C CYS A 159 -19.24 -11.05 -4.26
N ASP A 160 -19.63 -12.30 -4.01
CA ASP A 160 -21.01 -12.65 -3.72
C ASP A 160 -21.36 -12.16 -2.31
N ILE A 161 -22.38 -11.29 -2.21
CA ILE A 161 -22.82 -10.69 -0.95
C ILE A 161 -24.14 -11.33 -0.53
N TYR A 162 -24.17 -11.79 0.71
CA TYR A 162 -25.30 -12.46 1.33
C TYR A 162 -25.96 -11.57 2.38
N ASP A 163 -27.26 -11.69 2.52
CA ASP A 163 -27.99 -11.10 3.64
C ASP A 163 -27.64 -11.84 4.93
N TYR A 164 -27.11 -11.12 5.92
CA TYR A 164 -26.67 -11.70 7.19
C TYR A 164 -27.80 -12.45 7.91
N THR A 165 -29.03 -11.92 7.90
CA THR A 165 -30.15 -12.48 8.66
C THR A 165 -30.65 -13.79 8.03
N THR A 166 -30.88 -13.77 6.71
CA THR A 166 -31.54 -14.85 5.97
C THR A 166 -30.57 -15.82 5.30
N GLY A 167 -29.30 -15.44 5.14
CA GLY A 167 -28.29 -16.20 4.42
C GLY A 167 -28.51 -16.28 2.90
N LYS A 168 -29.41 -15.46 2.34
CA LYS A 168 -29.70 -15.46 0.90
C LYS A 168 -28.73 -14.54 0.16
N LEU A 169 -28.34 -14.93 -1.05
CA LEU A 169 -27.59 -14.07 -1.95
C LEU A 169 -28.42 -12.80 -2.27
N ILE A 170 -27.81 -11.63 -2.11
CA ILE A 170 -28.43 -10.32 -2.41
C ILE A 170 -27.67 -9.53 -3.48
N SER A 171 -26.39 -9.83 -3.68
CA SER A 171 -25.59 -9.32 -4.80
C SER A 171 -24.70 -10.43 -5.30
N GLU A 172 -24.79 -10.76 -6.58
CA GLU A 172 -23.88 -11.69 -7.24
C GLU A 172 -22.68 -10.92 -7.76
N LYS A 173 -21.48 -11.52 -7.69
CA LYS A 173 -20.30 -10.93 -8.33
C LYS A 173 -20.54 -10.79 -9.83
N THR A 174 -20.09 -9.69 -10.40
CA THR A 174 -20.22 -9.40 -11.84
C THR A 174 -18.87 -9.38 -12.55
N GLU A 175 -17.79 -9.26 -11.79
CA GLU A 175 -16.42 -9.37 -12.27
C GLU A 175 -15.78 -10.59 -11.64
N ASP A 176 -15.27 -11.49 -12.48
CA ASP A 176 -14.23 -12.40 -12.03
C ASP A 176 -12.93 -11.61 -11.95
N MET A 177 -12.07 -11.88 -10.95
CA MET A 177 -10.79 -11.16 -10.82
C MET A 177 -9.91 -11.20 -12.09
N GLY A 178 -10.16 -12.15 -13.01
CA GLY A 178 -9.50 -12.22 -14.32
C GLY A 178 -10.01 -11.20 -15.36
N ASP A 179 -11.25 -10.75 -15.28
CA ASP A 179 -11.83 -9.80 -16.24
C ASP A 179 -11.38 -8.36 -15.95
N SER A 180 -11.23 -7.98 -14.68
CA SER A 180 -10.73 -6.64 -14.31
C SER A 180 -9.27 -6.43 -14.74
N VAL A 181 -8.43 -7.49 -14.71
CA VAL A 181 -7.04 -7.47 -15.22
C VAL A 181 -7.02 -7.29 -16.73
N LYS A 182 -7.93 -7.96 -17.43
CA LYS A 182 -8.05 -7.87 -18.88
C LYS A 182 -8.57 -6.50 -19.33
N GLU A 183 -9.60 -5.96 -18.69
CA GLU A 183 -10.13 -4.63 -19.01
C GLU A 183 -9.12 -3.51 -18.67
N PHE A 184 -8.34 -3.67 -17.59
CA PHE A 184 -7.25 -2.77 -17.25
C PHE A 184 -6.11 -2.83 -18.28
N ASN A 185 -5.72 -4.02 -18.73
CA ASN A 185 -4.71 -4.20 -19.76
C ASN A 185 -5.18 -3.62 -21.11
N GLU A 186 -6.41 -3.89 -21.53
CA GLU A 186 -6.97 -3.34 -22.77
C GLU A 186 -7.08 -1.80 -22.73
N LYS A 187 -7.45 -1.21 -21.58
CA LYS A 187 -7.43 0.25 -21.40
C LYS A 187 -6.01 0.82 -21.37
N SER A 188 -5.05 0.13 -20.75
CA SER A 188 -3.63 0.54 -20.75
C SER A 188 -3.04 0.51 -22.16
N GLU A 189 -3.24 -0.58 -22.90
CA GLU A 189 -2.76 -0.73 -24.29
C GLU A 189 -3.35 0.35 -25.20
N LYS A 190 -4.63 0.69 -25.01
CA LYS A 190 -5.27 1.76 -25.79
C LYS A 190 -4.69 3.15 -25.47
N ILE A 191 -4.48 3.45 -24.19
CA ILE A 191 -3.88 4.72 -23.76
C ILE A 191 -2.43 4.82 -24.26
N GLU A 192 -1.68 3.70 -24.24
CA GLU A 192 -0.31 3.61 -24.72
C GLU A 192 -0.23 3.82 -26.25
N SER A 193 -1.16 3.24 -27.00
CA SER A 193 -1.27 3.49 -28.45
C SER A 193 -1.57 4.96 -28.76
N GLU A 194 -2.51 5.59 -28.05
CA GLU A 194 -2.87 7.01 -28.24
C GLU A 194 -1.70 7.94 -27.84
N PHE A 195 -0.93 7.57 -26.81
CA PHE A 195 0.25 8.33 -26.37
C PHE A 195 1.42 8.21 -27.36
N ASN A 196 1.68 7.01 -27.90
CA ASN A 196 2.74 6.79 -28.88
C ASN A 196 2.47 7.52 -30.20
N GLU A 197 1.21 7.56 -30.65
CA GLU A 197 0.82 8.34 -31.84
C GLU A 197 1.10 9.84 -31.64
N GLN A 198 0.76 10.39 -30.47
CA GLN A 198 1.09 11.79 -30.12
C GLN A 198 2.59 12.05 -30.00
N LEU A 199 3.37 11.06 -29.55
CA LEU A 199 4.82 11.16 -29.41
C LEU A 199 5.53 11.18 -30.76
N ASP A 200 5.07 10.37 -31.71
CA ASP A 200 5.64 10.33 -33.06
C ASP A 200 5.30 11.59 -33.86
N ASP A 201 4.08 12.12 -33.72
CA ASP A 201 3.71 13.45 -34.25
C ASP A 201 4.62 14.57 -33.68
N LEU A 202 5.01 14.47 -32.41
CA LEU A 202 5.90 15.45 -31.78
C LEU A 202 7.35 15.33 -32.25
N LYS A 203 7.85 14.11 -32.48
CA LYS A 203 9.19 13.85 -33.01
C LYS A 203 9.34 14.35 -34.44
N GLU A 204 8.34 14.12 -35.30
CA GLU A 204 8.37 14.60 -36.68
C GLU A 204 8.47 16.14 -36.72
N LYS A 205 7.71 16.82 -35.85
CA LYS A 205 7.71 18.28 -35.71
C LYS A 205 9.04 18.85 -35.19
N TYR A 206 9.78 18.11 -34.37
CA TYR A 206 11.10 18.50 -33.87
C TYR A 206 12.21 18.27 -34.89
N THR A 207 12.12 17.18 -35.66
CA THR A 207 13.13 16.82 -36.67
C THR A 207 13.15 17.81 -37.84
N GLU A 208 12.01 18.44 -38.16
CA GLU A 208 11.96 19.55 -39.14
C GLU A 208 12.64 20.85 -38.62
N SER A 209 12.80 21.01 -37.31
CA SER A 209 13.33 22.25 -36.70
C SER A 209 14.85 22.28 -36.49
N GLU A 210 15.52 21.12 -36.45
CA GLU A 210 16.98 21.02 -36.24
C GLU A 210 17.82 21.09 -37.52
N SER A 211 17.20 21.08 -38.71
CA SER A 211 17.91 21.15 -39.99
C SER A 211 18.51 22.53 -40.34
N GLU A 212 18.31 23.58 -39.54
CA GLU A 212 18.69 24.96 -39.92
C GLU A 212 19.88 25.58 -39.16
N THR A 213 20.61 24.89 -38.27
CA THR A 213 21.70 25.55 -37.53
C THR A 213 22.94 24.67 -37.28
N GLN A 214 23.90 24.67 -38.22
CA GLN A 214 25.32 24.46 -37.92
C GLN A 214 26.26 24.91 -39.08
N THR A 215 27.00 26.00 -38.85
CA THR A 215 28.28 26.48 -39.47
C THR A 215 28.74 27.64 -38.56
N ASP A 216 29.95 27.83 -38.05
CA ASP A 216 31.31 27.38 -38.39
C ASP A 216 32.27 27.61 -37.18
N THR A 217 33.44 26.95 -37.25
CA THR A 217 34.81 27.44 -36.92
C THR A 217 35.53 26.87 -35.69
N GLU A 218 36.58 26.08 -36.00
CA GLU A 218 37.73 25.65 -35.19
C GLU A 218 38.76 26.78 -34.94
N ALA A 219 39.60 26.67 -33.88
CA ALA A 219 41.09 26.70 -33.98
C ALA A 219 41.83 26.79 -32.62
N GLU A 220 42.72 25.80 -32.40
CA GLU A 220 44.12 25.82 -31.84
C GLU A 220 44.45 26.39 -30.43
N THR A 221 45.45 25.99 -29.61
CA THR A 221 46.44 24.87 -29.47
C THR A 221 47.35 25.18 -28.22
N GLN A 222 47.71 24.16 -27.39
CA GLN A 222 48.87 24.01 -26.43
C GLN A 222 49.01 24.99 -25.21
N THR A 223 49.61 24.71 -24.03
CA THR A 223 50.61 23.75 -23.48
C THR A 223 50.53 23.71 -21.93
N GLU A 224 51.12 22.67 -21.32
CA GLU A 224 51.32 22.26 -19.91
C GLU A 224 51.57 23.34 -18.81
N THR A 225 51.20 23.04 -17.54
CA THR A 225 52.11 22.94 -16.36
C THR A 225 51.36 22.39 -15.13
N GLN A 226 51.99 21.46 -14.41
CA GLN A 226 51.61 20.87 -13.12
C GLN A 226 52.13 21.73 -11.94
N ALA A 227 51.29 22.04 -10.94
CA ALA A 227 51.69 22.33 -9.56
C ALA A 227 50.48 22.25 -8.61
N ASP A 228 50.64 21.47 -7.54
CA ASP A 228 49.70 21.24 -6.44
C ASP A 228 49.23 22.52 -5.73
N ILE A 229 47.93 22.62 -5.43
CA ILE A 229 47.37 23.20 -4.19
C ILE A 229 46.03 22.49 -3.87
N GLU A 230 45.93 21.93 -2.67
CA GLU A 230 44.69 21.45 -2.03
C GLU A 230 43.64 22.56 -1.91
N SER A 231 42.41 22.30 -2.36
CA SER A 231 41.19 22.89 -1.77
C SER A 231 39.92 22.15 -2.22
N ASN A 232 39.05 21.90 -1.25
CA ASN A 232 37.70 21.32 -1.29
C ASN A 232 36.77 21.72 -2.46
N GLU A 233 35.86 20.76 -2.74
CA GLU A 233 34.48 20.88 -3.28
C GLU A 233 34.25 21.53 -4.66
N GLU A 234 33.87 20.72 -5.66
CA GLU A 234 32.53 20.75 -6.29
C GLU A 234 32.48 19.86 -7.56
N GLY A 235 31.63 18.82 -7.51
CA GLY A 235 30.74 18.41 -8.60
C GLY A 235 31.32 18.08 -9.97
N SER A 236 32.06 16.98 -10.10
CA SER A 236 32.02 16.20 -11.34
C SER A 236 30.93 15.15 -11.17
N SER A 237 29.73 15.36 -11.70
CA SER A 237 28.64 14.39 -11.59
C SER A 237 29.04 13.09 -12.30
N ASN A 238 29.43 12.08 -11.51
CA ASN A 238 29.75 10.78 -12.07
C ASN A 238 28.44 10.11 -12.46
N SER A 239 28.17 10.04 -13.77
CA SER A 239 26.92 9.48 -14.28
C SER A 239 26.88 7.95 -14.23
N LYS A 240 28.02 7.27 -14.07
CA LYS A 240 28.10 5.81 -14.04
C LYS A 240 27.71 5.25 -12.68
N VAL A 241 26.69 4.41 -12.65
CA VAL A 241 26.17 3.79 -11.41
C VAL A 241 27.23 2.91 -10.74
N SER A 242 28.04 2.19 -11.51
CA SER A 242 29.12 1.31 -11.00
C SER A 242 30.24 2.04 -10.26
N GLU A 243 30.35 3.35 -10.41
CA GLU A 243 31.39 4.17 -9.79
C GLU A 243 30.83 5.06 -8.65
N MET A 244 29.52 5.03 -8.40
CA MET A 244 28.88 5.82 -7.36
C MET A 244 29.15 5.25 -5.97
N GLN A 245 29.44 6.13 -5.01
CA GLN A 245 29.76 5.76 -3.65
C GLN A 245 28.93 6.54 -2.63
N PHE A 246 28.52 5.86 -1.56
CA PHE A 246 27.94 6.43 -0.36
C PHE A 246 28.86 6.10 0.81
N GLU A 247 29.33 7.14 1.53
CA GLU A 247 30.26 7.00 2.65
C GLU A 247 31.55 6.19 2.34
N GLY A 248 31.98 6.18 1.08
CA GLY A 248 33.18 5.48 0.61
C GLY A 248 32.97 4.02 0.18
N GLU A 249 31.75 3.52 0.23
CA GLU A 249 31.34 2.20 -0.27
C GLU A 249 30.52 2.34 -1.56
N TYR A 250 30.60 1.37 -2.48
CA TYR A 250 29.79 1.40 -3.70
C TYR A 250 28.30 1.30 -3.35
N ILE A 251 27.46 2.12 -4.00
CA ILE A 251 26.02 2.14 -3.70
C ILE A 251 25.34 0.79 -3.97
N THR A 252 25.90 -0.05 -4.85
CA THR A 252 25.43 -1.42 -5.09
C THR A 252 25.67 -2.33 -3.89
N ASP A 253 26.82 -2.20 -3.23
CA ASP A 253 27.19 -3.01 -2.08
C ASP A 253 26.38 -2.57 -0.85
N VAL A 254 26.21 -1.25 -0.68
CA VAL A 254 25.36 -0.70 0.38
C VAL A 254 23.90 -1.11 0.18
N ALA A 255 23.37 -1.03 -1.05
CA ALA A 255 22.00 -1.45 -1.34
C ALA A 255 21.75 -2.94 -1.07
N ALA A 256 22.68 -3.82 -1.47
CA ALA A 256 22.56 -5.24 -1.17
C ALA A 256 22.59 -5.50 0.35
N ARG A 257 23.59 -4.96 1.05
CA ARG A 257 23.77 -5.15 2.49
C ARG A 257 22.56 -4.66 3.30
N ASP A 258 22.09 -3.44 3.03
CA ASP A 258 21.02 -2.83 3.82
C ASP A 258 19.67 -3.52 3.54
N MET A 259 19.44 -3.98 2.30
CA MET A 259 18.22 -4.71 1.95
C MET A 259 18.20 -6.17 2.44
N GLU A 260 19.36 -6.80 2.64
CA GLU A 260 19.49 -8.11 3.30
C GLU A 260 19.13 -8.08 4.80
N GLU A 261 18.97 -6.90 5.41
CA GLU A 261 18.48 -6.79 6.80
C GLU A 261 16.99 -7.14 6.92
N TYR A 262 16.23 -7.08 5.82
CA TYR A 262 14.82 -7.43 5.80
C TYR A 262 14.62 -8.96 5.76
N ASP A 263 13.75 -9.48 6.61
CA ASP A 263 13.54 -10.92 6.82
C ASP A 263 12.98 -11.67 5.61
N TYR A 264 12.35 -10.96 4.68
CA TYR A 264 11.84 -11.49 3.42
C TYR A 264 12.89 -11.53 2.29
N ILE A 265 14.15 -11.16 2.57
CA ILE A 265 15.29 -11.25 1.65
C ILE A 265 16.41 -12.07 2.31
N THR A 266 16.98 -13.01 1.54
CA THR A 266 18.04 -13.92 2.00
C THR A 266 19.42 -13.56 1.46
N ASP A 267 19.49 -13.12 0.20
CA ASP A 267 20.75 -12.77 -0.47
C ASP A 267 20.44 -11.82 -1.64
N ILE A 268 21.34 -10.88 -1.94
CA ILE A 268 21.21 -9.99 -3.08
C ILE A 268 22.51 -9.95 -3.87
N THR A 269 22.39 -10.00 -5.20
CA THR A 269 23.48 -9.64 -6.11
C THR A 269 23.03 -8.55 -7.08
N ILE A 270 23.79 -7.45 -7.11
CA ILE A 270 23.58 -6.35 -8.06
C ILE A 270 24.79 -6.25 -8.98
N VAL A 271 24.55 -6.28 -10.29
CA VAL A 271 25.59 -6.15 -11.32
C VAL A 271 25.20 -5.07 -12.31
N VAL A 272 26.08 -4.09 -12.48
CA VAL A 272 25.91 -3.00 -13.45
C VAL A 272 26.79 -3.26 -14.67
N ASP A 273 26.17 -3.41 -15.85
CA ASP A 273 26.86 -3.43 -17.14
C ASP A 273 26.76 -2.04 -17.79
N GLU A 274 27.77 -1.21 -17.55
CA GLU A 274 27.87 0.14 -18.11
C GLU A 274 27.90 0.15 -19.64
N SER A 275 28.41 -0.91 -20.27
CA SER A 275 28.52 -0.99 -21.73
C SER A 275 27.17 -1.22 -22.40
N LYS A 276 26.29 -1.97 -21.73
CA LYS A 276 24.92 -2.23 -22.19
C LYS A 276 23.90 -1.26 -21.59
N ARG A 277 24.31 -0.45 -20.61
CA ARG A 277 23.41 0.35 -19.77
C ARG A 277 22.32 -0.54 -19.17
N GLU A 278 22.75 -1.60 -18.49
CA GLU A 278 21.87 -2.60 -17.89
C GLU A 278 22.24 -2.82 -16.43
N ILE A 279 21.25 -2.86 -15.56
CA ILE A 279 21.38 -3.23 -14.15
C ILE A 279 20.67 -4.58 -13.99
N ASN A 280 21.43 -5.57 -13.53
CA ASN A 280 20.94 -6.91 -13.23
C ASN A 280 20.90 -7.07 -11.72
N ILE A 281 19.73 -7.42 -11.19
CA ILE A 281 19.52 -7.66 -9.77
C ILE A 281 18.98 -9.07 -9.62
N ALA A 282 19.68 -9.89 -8.84
CA ALA A 282 19.20 -11.18 -8.38
C ALA A 282 18.88 -11.07 -6.89
N VAL A 283 17.70 -11.54 -6.49
CA VAL A 283 17.25 -11.54 -5.09
C VAL A 283 16.84 -12.94 -4.71
N GLN A 284 17.49 -13.48 -3.69
CA GLN A 284 17.07 -14.72 -3.06
C GLN A 284 16.10 -14.42 -1.92
N ILE A 285 15.02 -15.17 -1.82
CA ILE A 285 13.96 -15.01 -0.79
C ILE A 285 13.74 -16.30 0.00
N PRO A 286 13.10 -16.25 1.19
CA PRO A 286 12.73 -17.45 1.93
C PRO A 286 11.78 -18.37 1.14
N SER A 287 11.94 -19.68 1.30
CA SER A 287 11.20 -20.71 0.54
C SER A 287 9.68 -20.76 0.77
N ASP A 288 9.20 -20.17 1.85
CA ASP A 288 7.79 -20.05 2.20
C ASP A 288 7.15 -18.73 1.73
N THR A 289 7.92 -17.89 1.04
CA THR A 289 7.46 -16.63 0.45
C THR A 289 6.48 -16.90 -0.70
N ASN A 290 5.49 -16.02 -0.91
CA ASN A 290 4.59 -16.10 -2.05
C ASN A 290 5.08 -15.22 -3.22
N GLU A 291 4.52 -15.43 -4.42
CA GLU A 291 4.94 -14.73 -5.64
C GLU A 291 4.81 -13.20 -5.55
N ASP A 292 3.80 -12.68 -4.87
CA ASP A 292 3.62 -11.22 -4.74
C ASP A 292 4.67 -10.61 -3.81
N THR A 293 4.98 -11.28 -2.70
CA THR A 293 6.07 -10.88 -1.79
C THR A 293 7.44 -11.01 -2.47
N ALA A 294 7.62 -12.02 -3.33
CA ALA A 294 8.83 -12.15 -4.14
C ALA A 294 9.02 -10.94 -5.07
N LYS A 295 7.97 -10.56 -5.82
CA LYS A 295 7.99 -9.40 -6.71
C LYS A 295 8.25 -8.10 -5.95
N MET A 296 7.63 -7.96 -4.78
CA MET A 296 7.86 -6.84 -3.86
C MET A 296 9.33 -6.75 -3.47
N ALA A 297 9.96 -7.86 -3.07
CA ALA A 297 11.37 -7.89 -2.72
C ALA A 297 12.28 -7.41 -3.86
N GLY A 298 12.03 -7.89 -5.09
CA GLY A 298 12.76 -7.43 -6.27
C GLY A 298 12.57 -5.93 -6.55
N GLU A 299 11.35 -5.43 -6.43
CA GLU A 299 11.04 -4.01 -6.64
C GLU A 299 11.66 -3.12 -5.55
N ASP A 300 11.66 -3.55 -4.30
CA ASP A 300 12.21 -2.79 -3.18
C ASP A 300 13.73 -2.65 -3.28
N VAL A 301 14.45 -3.73 -3.64
CA VAL A 301 15.89 -3.64 -3.90
C VAL A 301 16.17 -2.67 -5.06
N ALA A 302 15.39 -2.75 -6.13
CA ALA A 302 15.54 -1.86 -7.28
C ALA A 302 15.29 -0.39 -6.89
N ARG A 303 14.25 -0.11 -6.10
CA ARG A 303 13.91 1.24 -5.62
C ARG A 303 14.95 1.75 -4.64
N TYR A 304 15.46 0.92 -3.73
CA TYR A 304 16.48 1.31 -2.77
C TYR A 304 17.77 1.74 -3.48
N LEU A 305 18.22 0.99 -4.48
CA LEU A 305 19.36 1.37 -5.32
C LEU A 305 19.13 2.72 -6.02
N ALA A 306 17.91 2.96 -6.53
CA ALA A 306 17.57 4.24 -7.17
C ALA A 306 17.56 5.41 -6.18
N SER A 307 17.09 5.19 -4.95
CA SER A 307 17.16 6.18 -3.87
C SER A 307 18.61 6.54 -3.55
N MET A 308 19.47 5.54 -3.38
CA MET A 308 20.91 5.73 -3.13
C MET A 308 21.57 6.54 -4.25
N ALA A 309 21.31 6.19 -5.50
CA ALA A 309 21.83 6.92 -6.66
C ALA A 309 21.34 8.37 -6.71
N SER A 310 20.06 8.63 -6.42
CA SER A 310 19.51 9.99 -6.37
C SER A 310 20.10 10.82 -5.23
N TRP A 311 20.48 10.16 -4.13
CA TRP A 311 21.09 10.81 -2.98
C TRP A 311 22.51 11.27 -3.28
N VAL A 312 23.32 10.40 -3.92
CA VAL A 312 24.73 10.69 -4.21
C VAL A 312 24.93 11.44 -5.52
N ASN A 313 23.93 11.47 -6.41
CA ASN A 313 23.97 12.19 -7.66
C ASN A 313 22.60 12.79 -8.02
N SER A 314 22.53 14.12 -8.00
CA SER A 314 21.31 14.91 -8.29
C SER A 314 20.78 14.78 -9.73
N ASP A 315 21.56 14.20 -10.65
CA ASP A 315 21.11 13.91 -12.01
C ASP A 315 20.13 12.72 -12.07
N TYR A 316 19.91 12.05 -10.94
CA TYR A 316 18.95 10.96 -10.80
C TYR A 316 17.80 11.37 -9.89
N LYS A 317 16.59 11.09 -10.37
CA LYS A 317 15.36 11.29 -9.62
C LYS A 317 15.17 10.13 -8.63
N ALA A 318 14.80 10.43 -7.39
CA ALA A 318 14.38 9.43 -6.42
C ALA A 318 13.14 8.64 -6.92
N PRO A 319 12.95 7.38 -6.50
CA PRO A 319 11.72 6.64 -6.78
C PRO A 319 10.48 7.36 -6.25
N GLY A 320 9.35 7.15 -6.92
CA GLY A 320 8.04 7.69 -6.52
C GLY A 320 6.96 6.62 -6.51
N SER A 321 5.72 6.98 -6.19
CA SER A 321 4.62 6.01 -6.08
C SER A 321 4.30 5.27 -7.39
N THR A 322 4.63 5.85 -8.55
CA THR A 322 4.30 5.29 -9.88
C THR A 322 5.53 5.02 -10.75
N ASP A 323 6.74 5.14 -10.19
CA ASP A 323 8.00 5.00 -10.91
C ASP A 323 9.09 4.50 -9.95
N ILE A 324 9.93 3.58 -10.43
CA ILE A 324 10.95 2.91 -9.63
C ILE A 324 12.27 3.71 -9.52
N GLY A 325 12.34 4.90 -10.12
CA GLY A 325 13.43 5.87 -9.94
C GLY A 325 14.30 6.09 -11.17
N GLY A 326 14.95 7.25 -11.21
CA GLY A 326 15.54 7.81 -12.42
C GLY A 326 16.81 7.13 -12.92
N ILE A 327 17.44 6.24 -12.13
CA ILE A 327 18.53 5.41 -12.66
C ILE A 327 18.03 4.53 -13.81
N TYR A 328 16.78 4.08 -13.73
CA TYR A 328 16.19 3.21 -14.72
C TYR A 328 15.64 3.95 -15.94
N ASP A 329 15.73 5.28 -15.97
CA ASP A 329 15.54 6.06 -17.20
C ASP A 329 16.80 6.02 -18.07
N LYS A 330 17.94 5.65 -17.46
CA LYS A 330 19.23 5.55 -18.13
C LYS A 330 19.73 4.11 -18.28
N TYR A 331 19.26 3.19 -17.45
CA TYR A 331 19.64 1.78 -17.50
C TYR A 331 18.39 0.90 -17.63
N ASP A 332 18.45 -0.12 -18.47
CA ASP A 332 17.48 -1.20 -18.43
C ASP A 332 17.67 -2.00 -17.12
N LEU A 333 16.57 -2.44 -16.53
CA LEU A 333 16.56 -3.28 -15.33
C LEU A 333 16.15 -4.70 -15.71
N LYS A 334 16.92 -5.67 -15.20
CA LYS A 334 16.53 -7.08 -15.17
C LYS A 334 16.57 -7.59 -13.74
N LEU A 335 15.51 -8.28 -13.36
CA LEU A 335 15.29 -8.86 -12.06
C LEU A 335 15.16 -10.36 -12.19
N TYR A 336 15.84 -11.07 -11.31
CA TYR A 336 15.70 -12.51 -11.11
C TYR A 336 15.40 -12.77 -9.65
N LEU A 337 14.34 -13.53 -9.37
CA LEU A 337 13.91 -13.86 -8.02
C LEU A 337 13.85 -15.37 -7.87
N ASP A 338 14.53 -15.89 -6.84
CA ASP A 338 14.52 -17.31 -6.54
C ASP A 338 14.49 -17.58 -5.05
N ASP A 339 14.06 -18.77 -4.67
CA ASP A 339 14.03 -19.21 -3.28
C ASP A 339 15.19 -20.16 -2.90
N GLY A 340 16.14 -20.39 -3.80
CA GLY A 340 17.22 -21.37 -3.67
C GLY A 340 16.80 -22.84 -3.80
N PHE A 341 15.50 -23.13 -3.89
CA PHE A 341 14.95 -24.49 -4.02
C PHE A 341 14.25 -24.74 -5.36
N GLY A 342 14.02 -23.69 -6.14
CA GLY A 342 13.40 -23.72 -7.46
C GLY A 342 11.87 -23.79 -7.43
N SER A 343 11.23 -23.49 -6.30
CA SER A 343 9.77 -23.31 -6.23
C SER A 343 9.36 -21.91 -6.71
N ILE A 344 10.25 -20.94 -6.58
CA ILE A 344 10.12 -19.59 -7.12
C ILE A 344 11.24 -19.36 -8.13
N ASP A 345 10.84 -18.95 -9.34
CA ASP A 345 11.71 -18.61 -10.47
C ASP A 345 10.95 -17.53 -11.27
N ILE A 346 11.10 -16.28 -10.85
CA ILE A 346 10.35 -15.14 -11.41
C ILE A 346 11.33 -14.20 -12.11
N TRP A 347 10.92 -13.72 -13.29
CA TRP A 347 11.71 -12.78 -14.07
C TRP A 347 10.99 -11.44 -14.16
N GLY A 348 11.67 -10.37 -13.77
CA GLY A 348 11.21 -9.00 -13.92
C GLY A 348 12.07 -8.24 -14.92
N ALA A 349 11.49 -7.33 -15.68
CA ALA A 349 12.25 -6.38 -16.48
C ALA A 349 11.58 -5.02 -16.60
N LYS A 350 12.38 -3.96 -16.68
CA LYS A 350 11.93 -2.62 -17.07
C LYS A 350 12.94 -2.07 -18.07
N VAL A 351 12.43 -1.60 -19.21
CA VAL A 351 13.22 -0.84 -20.18
C VAL A 351 13.20 0.66 -19.88
N THR A 352 14.16 1.43 -20.40
CA THR A 352 14.28 2.87 -20.11
C THR A 352 13.04 3.72 -20.41
N TYR A 353 12.10 3.24 -21.22
CA TYR A 353 10.86 3.94 -21.58
C TYR A 353 9.62 3.46 -20.82
N SER A 354 9.72 2.42 -19.99
CA SER A 354 8.63 1.93 -19.12
C SER A 354 8.75 2.54 -17.74
N ASN A 355 7.62 2.85 -17.08
CA ASN A 355 7.59 3.33 -15.70
C ASN A 355 7.45 2.21 -14.66
N ARG A 356 7.25 0.96 -15.10
CA ARG A 356 6.97 -0.19 -14.23
C ARG A 356 7.77 -1.42 -14.65
N ILE A 357 7.99 -2.31 -13.69
CA ILE A 357 8.55 -3.64 -13.94
C ILE A 357 7.44 -4.52 -14.54
N THR A 358 7.76 -5.21 -15.62
CA THR A 358 6.93 -6.29 -16.16
C THR A 358 7.45 -7.61 -15.62
N TRP A 359 6.57 -8.40 -15.04
CA TRP A 359 6.87 -9.68 -14.41
C TRP A 359 6.39 -10.86 -15.27
N ASN A 360 7.14 -11.96 -15.30
CA ASN A 360 6.80 -13.23 -15.97
C ASN A 360 7.07 -14.43 -15.06
#